data_AF-A0AAE2YLX3-F1
#
_entry.id   AF-A0AAE2YLX3-F1
#
_cell.length_a   1.000
_cell.length_b   1.000
_cell.length_c   1.000
_cell.angle_alpha   90.00
_cell.angle_beta   90.00
_cell.angle_gamma   90.00
#
_symmetry.space_group_name_H-M   'P 1'
#
loop_
_entity.id
_entity.type
_entity.pdbx_description
1 polymer ?
#
loop_
_entity_poly.entity_id
_entity_poly.type
_entity_poly.pdbx_seq_one_letter_code
_entity_poly.pdbx_strand_id
1 'polypeptide(L)'
;MPTLKETFKHYSFYLGGDQPSVSWQERARTVLGAFIGIMLVLTIAKYLGETVGIDEWLMASLGASALLVFALPQSPLAQPWAVIAGNTLSALMGITCARFTDLPISVTLALAASLSILGMFMLRCLHPPAAAVALIAVLGHVLHYRYAFFPVMVDSVLLIVAGAIYSNLTGKPYPNHPK
;
A
#
# COMPACT_ATOMS: atom_id res chain seq x y z
N MET A 1 44.71 -4.87 -3.61
CA MET A 1 43.56 -5.20 -4.48
C MET A 1 42.58 -6.03 -3.67
N PRO A 2 41.27 -5.72 -3.67
CA PRO A 2 40.29 -6.55 -2.99
C PRO A 2 40.31 -7.97 -3.55
N THR A 3 40.13 -8.95 -2.68
CA THR A 3 40.07 -10.37 -3.08
C THR A 3 38.79 -10.64 -3.88
N LEU A 4 38.80 -11.67 -4.73
CA LEU A 4 37.63 -12.05 -5.54
C LEU A 4 36.37 -12.28 -4.68
N LYS A 5 36.54 -12.80 -3.46
CA LYS A 5 35.47 -12.97 -2.46
C LYS A 5 34.92 -11.64 -1.93
N GLU A 6 35.78 -10.67 -1.66
CA GLU A 6 35.35 -9.34 -1.20
C GLU A 6 34.60 -8.58 -2.29
N THR A 7 35.09 -8.68 -3.53
CA THR A 7 34.42 -8.11 -4.70
C THR A 7 33.04 -8.75 -4.90
N PHE A 8 32.94 -10.09 -4.83
CA PHE A 8 31.65 -10.79 -4.92
C PHE A 8 30.69 -10.39 -3.81
N LYS A 9 31.16 -10.31 -2.56
CA LYS A 9 30.34 -9.89 -1.42
C LYS A 9 29.86 -8.44 -1.58
N HIS A 10 30.71 -7.55 -2.09
CA HIS A 10 30.38 -6.16 -2.34
C HIS A 10 29.29 -6.00 -3.40
N TYR A 11 29.36 -6.73 -4.51
CA TYR A 11 28.31 -6.68 -5.53
C TYR A 11 27.05 -7.43 -5.11
N SER A 12 27.19 -8.55 -4.39
CA SER A 12 26.06 -9.30 -3.85
C SER A 12 25.22 -8.45 -2.89
N PHE A 13 25.85 -7.59 -2.09
CA PHE A 13 25.15 -6.64 -1.22
C PHE A 13 24.13 -5.77 -1.99
N TYR A 14 24.52 -5.15 -3.11
CA TYR A 14 23.61 -4.35 -3.94
C TYR A 14 22.52 -5.17 -4.65
N LEU A 15 22.71 -6.49 -4.76
CA LEU A 15 21.74 -7.43 -5.33
C LEU A 15 20.91 -8.14 -4.26
N GLY A 16 20.90 -7.62 -3.03
CA GLY A 16 20.05 -8.13 -1.93
C GLY A 16 20.69 -9.25 -1.11
N GLY A 17 22.01 -9.42 -1.16
CA GLY A 17 22.75 -10.38 -0.34
C GLY A 17 22.70 -10.09 1.17
N ASP A 18 22.19 -8.92 1.58
CA ASP A 18 21.95 -8.50 2.96
C ASP A 18 20.51 -8.71 3.42
N GLN A 19 19.59 -9.14 2.54
CA GLN A 19 18.21 -9.40 2.89
C GLN A 19 18.14 -10.50 3.97
N PRO A 20 17.34 -10.31 5.02
CA PRO A 20 17.25 -11.27 6.11
C PRO A 20 16.75 -12.61 5.58
N SER A 21 17.35 -13.70 6.05
CA SER A 21 16.92 -15.05 5.69
C SER A 21 15.55 -15.35 6.31
N VAL A 22 14.52 -15.41 5.46
CA VAL A 22 13.16 -15.78 5.87
C VAL A 22 12.96 -17.28 5.66
N SER A 23 12.47 -17.99 6.69
CA SER A 23 12.18 -19.43 6.62
C SER A 23 11.09 -19.73 5.57
N TRP A 24 11.11 -20.93 4.97
CA TRP A 24 10.10 -21.31 3.98
C TRP A 24 8.67 -21.31 4.54
N GLN A 25 8.51 -21.69 5.80
CA GLN A 25 7.22 -21.64 6.50
C GLN A 25 6.67 -20.21 6.55
N GLU A 26 7.53 -19.24 6.86
CA GLU A 26 7.17 -17.83 6.96
C GLU A 26 6.86 -17.22 5.57
N ARG A 27 7.60 -17.65 4.53
CA ARG A 27 7.29 -17.30 3.14
C ARG A 27 5.91 -17.81 2.74
N ALA A 28 5.62 -19.08 2.99
CA ALA A 28 4.33 -19.69 2.66
C ALA A 28 3.18 -19.00 3.42
N ARG A 29 3.35 -18.75 4.72
CA ARG A 29 2.39 -18.00 5.56
C ARG A 29 2.11 -16.62 4.96
N THR A 30 3.15 -15.88 4.59
CA THR A 30 3.01 -14.53 4.01
C THR A 30 2.26 -14.56 2.68
N VAL A 31 2.65 -15.45 1.76
CA VAL A 31 2.04 -15.55 0.43
C VAL A 31 0.58 -15.99 0.52
N LEU A 32 0.28 -17.00 1.35
CA LEU A 32 -1.09 -17.47 1.57
C LEU A 32 -1.95 -16.39 2.23
N GLY A 33 -1.43 -15.69 3.23
CA GLY A 33 -2.12 -14.57 3.86
C GLY A 33 -2.46 -13.46 2.87
N ALA A 34 -1.47 -13.03 2.07
CA ALA A 34 -1.68 -12.04 1.03
C ALA A 34 -2.71 -12.49 0.00
N PHE A 35 -2.63 -13.73 -0.49
CA PHE A 35 -3.61 -14.28 -1.42
C PHE A 35 -5.03 -14.26 -0.85
N ILE A 36 -5.21 -14.80 0.37
CA ILE A 36 -6.52 -14.85 1.03
C ILE A 36 -7.07 -13.44 1.28
N GLY A 37 -6.22 -12.54 1.79
CA GLY A 37 -6.61 -11.16 2.09
C GLY A 37 -7.00 -10.38 0.83
N ILE A 38 -6.19 -10.46 -0.22
CA ILE A 38 -6.49 -9.81 -1.50
C ILE A 38 -7.78 -10.40 -2.10
N MET A 39 -7.95 -11.72 -2.12
CA MET A 39 -9.17 -12.34 -2.63
C MET A 39 -10.42 -11.90 -1.88
N LEU A 40 -10.34 -11.79 -0.55
CA LEU A 40 -11.42 -11.28 0.28
C LEU A 40 -11.77 -9.82 -0.06
N VAL A 41 -10.75 -8.95 -0.16
CA VAL A 41 -10.94 -7.55 -0.55
C VAL A 41 -11.59 -7.47 -1.93
N LEU A 42 -11.05 -8.16 -2.94
CA LEU A 42 -11.58 -8.15 -4.30
C LEU A 42 -13.04 -8.60 -4.36
N THR A 43 -13.38 -9.68 -3.65
CA THR A 43 -14.74 -10.25 -3.68
C THR A 43 -15.74 -9.29 -3.04
N ILE A 44 -15.41 -8.74 -1.86
CA ILE A 44 -16.30 -7.83 -1.13
C ILE A 44 -16.41 -6.49 -1.84
N ALA A 45 -15.28 -5.93 -2.29
CA ALA A 45 -15.27 -4.63 -2.95
C ALA A 45 -16.03 -4.68 -4.28
N LYS A 46 -15.87 -5.76 -5.07
CA LYS A 46 -16.66 -5.99 -6.28
C LYS A 46 -18.15 -6.08 -5.98
N TYR A 47 -18.54 -6.87 -4.99
CA TYR A 47 -19.94 -6.98 -4.57
C TYR A 47 -20.52 -5.62 -4.15
N LEU A 48 -19.79 -4.84 -3.35
CA LEU A 48 -20.19 -3.49 -2.96
C LEU A 48 -20.32 -2.57 -4.18
N GLY A 49 -19.36 -2.59 -5.11
CA GLY A 49 -19.41 -1.83 -6.35
C GLY A 49 -20.66 -2.13 -7.17
N GLU A 50 -20.98 -3.41 -7.37
CA GLU A 50 -22.20 -3.85 -8.07
C GLU A 50 -23.48 -3.38 -7.36
N THR A 51 -23.54 -3.43 -6.02
CA THR A 51 -24.71 -2.99 -5.27
C THR A 51 -24.96 -1.48 -5.30
N VAL A 52 -23.89 -0.68 -5.38
CA VAL A 52 -23.97 0.79 -5.39
C VAL A 52 -23.97 1.35 -6.82
N GLY A 53 -23.66 0.52 -7.82
CA GLY A 53 -23.55 0.93 -9.23
C GLY A 53 -22.27 1.71 -9.54
N ILE A 54 -21.15 1.31 -8.94
CA ILE A 54 -19.83 1.91 -9.13
C ILE A 54 -18.86 0.87 -9.69
N ASP A 55 -18.35 1.10 -10.90
CA ASP A 55 -17.42 0.19 -11.58
C ASP A 55 -15.98 0.30 -11.06
N GLU A 56 -15.59 1.45 -10.48
CA GLU A 56 -14.28 1.62 -9.85
C GLU A 56 -14.27 1.05 -8.42
N TRP A 57 -14.26 -0.27 -8.30
CA TRP A 57 -14.33 -0.96 -7.01
C TRP A 57 -12.97 -1.42 -6.46
N LEU A 58 -11.86 -1.14 -7.15
CA LEU A 58 -10.52 -1.59 -6.73
C LEU A 58 -9.47 -0.48 -6.81
N MET A 59 -8.69 -0.31 -5.74
CA MET A 59 -7.46 0.48 -5.75
C MET A 59 -6.27 -0.36 -6.23
N ALA A 60 -5.61 0.06 -7.31
CA ALA A 60 -4.51 -0.71 -7.92
C ALA A 60 -3.26 -0.88 -7.01
N SER A 61 -3.05 -0.03 -5.99
CA SER A 61 -1.94 -0.17 -5.03
C SER A 61 -2.16 -1.27 -3.97
N LEU A 62 -3.31 -1.97 -3.99
CA LEU A 62 -3.67 -2.99 -3.01
C LEU A 62 -2.58 -4.07 -2.82
N GLY A 63 -1.93 -4.51 -3.91
CA GLY A 63 -0.90 -5.53 -3.85
C GLY A 63 0.33 -5.12 -3.01
N ALA A 64 0.78 -3.88 -3.14
CA ALA A 64 1.91 -3.36 -2.38
C ALA A 64 1.53 -3.13 -0.90
N SER A 65 0.31 -2.66 -0.63
CA SER A 65 -0.23 -2.58 0.73
C SER A 65 -0.31 -3.98 1.38
N ALA A 66 -0.81 -4.98 0.64
CA ALA A 66 -0.92 -6.36 1.11
C ALA A 66 0.46 -6.94 1.44
N LEU A 67 1.47 -6.71 0.61
CA LEU A 67 2.84 -7.14 0.90
C LEU A 67 3.30 -6.60 2.26
N LEU A 68 3.11 -5.32 2.56
CA LEU A 68 3.48 -4.76 3.87
C LEU A 68 2.67 -5.39 5.02
N VAL A 69 1.35 -5.47 4.87
CA VAL A 69 0.45 -5.98 5.92
C VAL A 69 0.74 -7.45 6.26
N PHE A 70 1.00 -8.30 5.27
CA PHE A 70 1.18 -9.74 5.50
C PHE A 70 2.64 -10.16 5.73
N ALA A 71 3.59 -9.52 5.05
CA ALA A 71 5.02 -9.85 5.18
C ALA A 71 5.66 -9.15 6.39
N LEU A 72 5.25 -7.90 6.66
CA LEU A 72 5.84 -7.05 7.68
C LEU A 72 4.76 -6.44 8.60
N PRO A 73 3.88 -7.26 9.23
CA PRO A 73 2.77 -6.76 10.05
C PRO A 73 3.25 -5.88 11.22
N GLN A 74 4.46 -6.10 11.72
CA GLN A 74 5.04 -5.33 12.81
C GLN A 74 5.56 -3.95 12.38
N SER A 75 5.63 -3.66 11.07
CA SER A 75 6.11 -2.38 10.57
C SER A 75 5.14 -1.26 10.97
N PRO A 76 5.63 -0.09 11.44
CA PRO A 76 4.82 1.11 11.60
C PRO A 76 4.10 1.50 10.30
N LEU A 77 4.73 1.25 9.15
CA LEU A 77 4.19 1.57 7.81
C LEU A 77 3.05 0.65 7.39
N ALA A 78 2.88 -0.49 8.09
CA ALA A 78 1.80 -1.45 7.86
C ALA A 78 0.65 -1.30 8.87
N GLN A 79 0.74 -0.36 9.84
CA GLN A 79 -0.30 -0.19 10.86
C GLN A 79 -1.58 0.42 10.29
N PRO A 80 -2.75 0.21 10.93
CA PRO A 80 -4.05 0.64 10.42
C PRO A 80 -4.10 2.11 10.01
N TRP A 81 -3.57 3.01 10.86
CA TRP A 81 -3.54 4.44 10.56
C TRP A 81 -2.71 4.77 9.32
N ALA A 82 -1.52 4.16 9.18
CA ALA A 82 -0.66 4.36 8.03
C ALA A 82 -1.36 3.92 6.73
N VAL A 83 -1.92 2.71 6.72
CA VAL A 83 -2.56 2.14 5.52
C VAL A 83 -3.83 2.92 5.14
N ILE A 84 -4.76 3.10 6.08
CA ILE A 84 -6.06 3.69 5.80
C ILE A 84 -5.93 5.19 5.51
N ALA A 85 -5.31 5.95 6.43
CA ALA A 85 -5.22 7.40 6.26
C ALA A 85 -4.20 7.77 5.17
N GLY A 86 -3.10 7.02 5.03
CA GLY A 86 -2.12 7.23 3.97
C GLY A 86 -2.75 7.10 2.59
N ASN A 87 -3.37 5.96 2.29
CA ASN A 87 -4.01 5.73 0.98
C ASN A 87 -5.11 6.76 0.68
N THR A 88 -5.98 7.04 1.67
CA THR A 88 -7.08 8.00 1.52
C THR A 88 -6.56 9.41 1.25
N LEU A 89 -5.58 9.88 2.03
CA LEU A 89 -4.94 11.18 1.83
C LEU A 89 -4.27 11.28 0.46
N SER A 90 -3.54 10.25 0.06
CA SER A 90 -2.89 10.21 -1.24
C SER A 90 -3.87 10.29 -2.40
N ALA A 91 -5.01 9.60 -2.31
CA ALA A 91 -6.08 9.75 -3.29
C ALA A 91 -6.62 11.19 -3.33
N LEU A 92 -6.88 11.82 -2.18
CA LEU A 92 -7.33 13.22 -2.11
C LEU A 92 -6.32 14.19 -2.75
N MET A 93 -5.03 14.01 -2.47
CA MET A 93 -3.96 14.82 -3.06
C MET A 93 -3.87 14.60 -4.57
N GLY A 94 -3.90 13.35 -5.03
CA GLY A 94 -3.89 13.00 -6.45
C GLY A 94 -5.08 13.60 -7.21
N ILE A 95 -6.29 13.45 -6.68
CA ILE A 95 -7.53 14.01 -7.28
C ILE A 95 -7.48 15.54 -7.30
N THR A 96 -6.97 16.18 -6.24
CA THR A 96 -6.82 17.63 -6.19
C THR A 96 -5.81 18.10 -7.24
N CYS A 97 -4.69 17.41 -7.39
CA CYS A 97 -3.70 17.72 -8.42
C CYS A 97 -4.22 17.47 -9.85
N ALA A 98 -4.99 16.41 -10.06
CA ALA A 98 -5.56 16.05 -11.37
C ALA A 98 -6.50 17.13 -11.94
N ARG A 99 -7.01 18.04 -11.11
CA ARG A 99 -7.84 19.18 -11.52
C ARG A 99 -7.05 20.33 -12.15
N PHE A 100 -5.72 20.39 -11.98
CA PHE A 100 -4.89 21.38 -12.64
C PHE A 100 -4.59 20.95 -14.08
N THR A 101 -5.48 21.31 -15.00
CA THR A 101 -5.39 20.93 -16.43
C THR A 101 -4.31 21.68 -17.20
N ASP A 102 -3.86 22.83 -16.67
CA ASP A 102 -2.92 23.72 -17.37
C ASP A 102 -1.45 23.29 -17.17
N LEU A 103 -1.19 22.35 -16.26
CA LEU A 103 0.16 21.86 -15.97
C LEU A 103 0.51 20.65 -16.85
N PRO A 104 1.78 20.51 -17.27
CA PRO A 104 2.25 19.28 -17.90
C PRO A 104 2.04 18.08 -16.99
N ILE A 105 1.61 16.94 -17.55
CA ILE A 105 1.30 15.72 -16.78
C ILE A 105 2.45 15.26 -15.88
N SER A 106 3.70 15.44 -16.31
CA SER A 106 4.90 15.11 -15.53
C SER A 106 5.00 15.93 -14.24
N VAL A 107 4.66 17.23 -14.31
CA VAL A 107 4.63 18.14 -13.17
C VAL A 107 3.47 17.77 -12.24
N THR A 108 2.28 17.51 -12.79
CA THR A 108 1.11 17.11 -12.00
C THR A 108 1.35 15.81 -11.22
N LEU A 109 1.99 14.81 -11.86
CA LEU A 109 2.36 13.55 -11.20
C LEU A 109 3.38 13.77 -10.07
N ALA A 110 4.43 14.55 -10.32
CA ALA A 110 5.44 14.86 -9.32
C ALA A 110 4.86 15.64 -8.13
N LEU A 111 3.96 16.60 -8.39
CA LEU A 111 3.26 17.37 -7.37
C LEU A 111 2.34 16.47 -6.53
N ALA A 112 1.54 15.62 -7.17
CA ALA A 112 0.61 14.71 -6.50
C ALA A 112 1.36 13.77 -5.53
N ALA A 113 2.43 13.12 -5.99
CA ALA A 113 3.23 12.24 -5.15
C ALA A 113 3.93 13.01 -4.02
N SER A 114 4.53 14.17 -4.29
CA SER A 114 5.25 14.95 -3.28
C SER A 114 4.33 15.52 -2.20
N LEU A 115 3.17 16.06 -2.58
CA LEU A 115 2.16 16.56 -1.63
C LEU A 115 1.55 15.43 -0.80
N SER A 116 1.31 14.27 -1.43
CA SER A 116 0.91 13.05 -0.73
C SER A 116 1.95 12.64 0.34
N ILE A 117 3.24 12.60 -0.01
CA ILE A 117 4.32 12.27 0.92
C ILE A 117 4.40 13.29 2.06
N LEU A 118 4.35 14.60 1.75
CA LEU A 118 4.34 15.67 2.74
C LEU A 118 3.15 15.51 3.70
N GLY A 119 1.95 15.31 3.17
CA GLY A 119 0.75 15.11 3.98
C GLY A 119 0.86 13.89 4.89
N MET A 120 1.42 12.78 4.40
CA MET A 120 1.65 11.59 5.22
C MET A 120 2.64 11.83 6.36
N PHE A 121 3.69 12.64 6.14
CA PHE A 121 4.59 13.07 7.21
C PHE A 121 3.87 13.91 8.26
N MET A 122 3.05 14.88 7.81
CA MET A 122 2.31 15.76 8.71
C MET A 122 1.29 15.00 9.57
N LEU A 123 0.58 14.03 8.98
CA LEU A 123 -0.44 13.21 9.67
C LEU A 123 0.12 11.93 10.32
N ARG A 124 1.43 11.70 10.22
CA ARG A 124 2.12 10.50 10.74
C ARG A 124 1.50 9.19 10.23
N CYS A 125 1.05 9.18 8.98
CA CYS A 125 0.44 8.02 8.32
C CYS A 125 1.27 7.54 7.12
N LEU A 126 2.61 7.55 7.26
CA LEU A 126 3.51 7.18 6.17
C LEU A 126 3.28 5.72 5.72
N HIS A 127 2.75 5.56 4.51
CA HIS A 127 2.52 4.28 3.86
C HIS A 127 3.06 4.36 2.43
N PRO A 128 4.25 3.81 2.14
CA PRO A 128 4.88 3.95 0.83
C PRO A 128 3.99 3.58 -0.38
N PRO A 129 3.16 2.52 -0.33
CA PRO A 129 2.21 2.21 -1.41
C PRO A 129 1.21 3.35 -1.72
N ALA A 130 0.91 4.21 -0.75
CA ALA A 130 -0.05 5.29 -0.93
C ALA A 130 0.42 6.35 -1.94
N ALA A 131 1.72 6.60 -2.06
CA ALA A 131 2.23 7.53 -3.08
C ALA A 131 1.86 7.11 -4.51
N ALA A 132 1.77 5.80 -4.78
CA ALA A 132 1.29 5.30 -6.06
C ALA A 132 -0.20 5.60 -6.28
N VAL A 133 -1.03 5.63 -5.23
CA VAL A 133 -2.46 5.99 -5.30
C VAL A 133 -2.64 7.42 -5.82
N ALA A 134 -1.80 8.35 -5.37
CA ALA A 134 -1.80 9.73 -5.87
C ALA A 134 -1.48 9.80 -7.38
N LEU A 135 -0.48 9.04 -7.82
CA LEU A 135 -0.11 8.94 -9.24
C LEU A 135 -1.22 8.30 -10.08
N ILE A 136 -1.83 7.22 -9.58
CA ILE A 136 -2.93 6.51 -10.25
C ILE A 136 -4.14 7.43 -10.43
N ALA A 137 -4.48 8.24 -9.41
CA ALA A 137 -5.57 9.20 -9.53
C ALA A 137 -5.33 10.22 -10.65
N VAL A 138 -4.09 10.71 -10.79
CA VAL A 138 -3.72 11.63 -11.88
C VAL A 138 -3.73 10.93 -13.25
N LEU A 139 -3.10 9.75 -13.37
CA LEU A 139 -3.05 8.98 -14.62
C LEU A 139 -4.44 8.52 -15.10
N GLY A 140 -5.31 8.18 -14.16
CA GLY A 140 -6.69 7.77 -14.43
C GLY A 140 -7.64 8.95 -14.62
N HIS A 141 -7.16 10.19 -14.58
CA HIS A 141 -7.98 11.40 -14.66
C HIS A 141 -9.17 11.38 -13.68
N VAL A 142 -8.94 10.90 -12.46
CA VAL A 142 -9.98 10.79 -11.43
C VAL A 142 -10.24 12.18 -10.84
N LEU A 143 -11.43 12.72 -11.10
CA LEU A 143 -11.81 14.07 -10.64
C LEU A 143 -12.77 14.07 -9.45
N HIS A 144 -13.40 12.94 -9.14
CA HIS A 144 -14.41 12.83 -8.09
C HIS A 144 -13.80 12.36 -6.76
N TYR A 145 -13.97 13.16 -5.69
CA TYR A 145 -13.44 12.84 -4.36
C TYR A 145 -14.03 11.57 -3.74
N ARG A 146 -15.18 11.10 -4.24
CA ARG A 146 -15.75 9.79 -3.87
C ARG A 146 -14.71 8.66 -3.97
N TYR A 147 -13.81 8.71 -4.96
CA TYR A 147 -12.79 7.69 -5.19
C TYR A 147 -11.88 7.46 -3.97
N ALA A 148 -11.58 8.51 -3.20
CA ALA A 148 -10.77 8.40 -1.99
C ALA A 148 -11.45 7.60 -0.88
N PHE A 149 -12.79 7.61 -0.83
CA PHE A 149 -13.55 6.86 0.15
C PHE A 149 -13.93 5.47 -0.39
N PHE A 150 -14.42 5.40 -1.62
CA PHE A 150 -14.65 4.15 -2.34
C PHE A 150 -14.09 4.25 -3.77
N PRO A 151 -13.08 3.43 -4.11
CA PRO A 151 -12.71 2.19 -3.42
C PRO A 151 -11.61 2.34 -2.35
N VAL A 152 -10.82 3.41 -2.37
CA VAL A 152 -9.51 3.49 -1.70
C VAL A 152 -9.56 3.21 -0.19
N MET A 153 -10.38 3.94 0.56
CA MET A 153 -10.50 3.77 2.01
C MET A 153 -11.12 2.41 2.36
N VAL A 154 -12.16 1.99 1.63
CA VAL A 154 -12.85 0.71 1.84
C VAL A 154 -11.91 -0.47 1.64
N ASP A 155 -11.17 -0.51 0.53
CA ASP A 155 -10.17 -1.54 0.26
C ASP A 155 -9.09 -1.58 1.34
N SER A 156 -8.64 -0.42 1.79
CA SER A 156 -7.66 -0.30 2.87
C SER A 156 -8.21 -0.88 4.18
N VAL A 157 -9.45 -0.57 4.56
CA VAL A 157 -10.10 -1.12 5.76
C VAL A 157 -10.26 -2.63 5.65
N LEU A 158 -10.77 -3.13 4.52
CA LEU A 158 -10.94 -4.56 4.28
C LEU A 158 -9.61 -5.31 4.37
N LEU A 159 -8.54 -4.75 3.80
CA LEU A 159 -7.20 -5.33 3.87
C LEU A 159 -6.68 -5.39 5.31
N ILE A 160 -6.87 -4.33 6.10
CA ILE A 160 -6.45 -4.30 7.50
C ILE A 160 -7.21 -5.32 8.33
N VAL A 161 -8.53 -5.44 8.13
CA VAL A 161 -9.35 -6.44 8.83
C VAL A 161 -8.89 -7.85 8.47
N ALA A 162 -8.69 -8.15 7.18
CA ALA A 162 -8.19 -9.45 6.74
C ALA A 162 -6.78 -9.74 7.29
N GLY A 163 -5.89 -8.74 7.26
CA GLY A 163 -4.54 -8.80 7.79
C GLY A 163 -4.51 -9.06 9.29
N ALA A 164 -5.39 -8.42 10.06
CA ALA A 164 -5.52 -8.63 11.49
C ALA A 164 -6.03 -10.02 11.82
N ILE A 165 -7.11 -10.47 11.17
CA ILE A 165 -7.64 -11.82 11.40
C ILE A 165 -6.56 -12.86 11.08
N TYR A 166 -5.96 -12.79 9.88
CA TYR A 166 -4.96 -13.76 9.45
C TYR A 166 -3.70 -13.76 10.33
N SER A 167 -3.17 -12.58 10.66
CA SER A 167 -1.95 -12.48 11.45
C SER A 167 -2.16 -13.01 12.86
N ASN A 168 -3.28 -12.66 13.52
CA ASN A 168 -3.60 -13.19 14.85
C ASN A 168 -3.82 -14.71 14.85
N LEU A 169 -4.54 -15.25 13.85
CA LEU A 169 -4.74 -16.70 13.70
C LEU A 169 -3.44 -17.47 13.45
N THR A 170 -2.44 -16.81 12.85
CA THR A 170 -1.12 -17.41 12.56
C THR A 170 -0.05 -17.05 13.60
N GLY A 171 -0.46 -16.54 14.77
CA GLY A 171 0.42 -16.29 15.91
C GLY A 171 1.31 -15.04 15.79
N LYS A 172 1.00 -14.11 14.87
CA LYS A 172 1.66 -12.81 14.75
C LYS A 172 0.70 -11.69 15.17
N PRO A 173 0.83 -11.12 16.38
CA PRO A 173 -0.11 -10.13 16.87
C PRO A 173 -0.12 -8.89 15.97
N TYR A 174 -1.31 -8.51 15.52
CA TYR A 174 -1.53 -7.32 14.68
C TYR A 174 -2.95 -6.77 14.91
N PRO A 175 -3.16 -5.45 14.99
CA PRO A 175 -2.15 -4.39 14.94
C PRO A 175 -1.25 -4.36 16.18
N ASN A 176 -0.16 -3.60 16.10
CA ASN A 176 0.75 -3.44 17.22
C ASN A 176 0.09 -2.58 18.29
N HIS A 177 0.17 -3.02 19.55
CA HIS A 177 -0.19 -2.19 20.69
C HIS A 177 1.03 -1.35 21.11
N PRO A 178 0.85 -0.08 21.48
CA PRO A 178 1.90 0.66 22.15
C PRO A 178 2.30 -0.08 23.43
N LYS A 179 3.62 -0.21 23.64
CA LYS A 179 4.18 -0.65 24.92
C LYS A 179 4.24 0.51 25.90
#